data_AF-A0AAX2L6J4-F1
#
_entry.id   AF-A0AAX2L6J4-F1
#
_cell.length_a   1.000
_cell.length_b   1.000
_cell.length_c   1.000
_cell.angle_alpha   90.00
_cell.angle_beta   90.00
_cell.angle_gamma   90.00
#
_symmetry.space_group_name_H-M   'P 1'
#
loop_
_entity.id
_entity.type
_entity.pdbx_description
1 polymer ?
#
loop_
_entity_poly.entity_id
_entity_poly.type
_entity_poly.pdbx_seq_one_letter_code
_entity_poly.pdbx_strand_id
1 'polypeptide(L)'
;MRFINKLRNNISDVLSIYTQVKVTADRDRAHAYLNGADYTAVAESLKQVFGIQNFSPVYKVEKSVEVLKSSVQEIMRDIYKEGMTFKISSKRSDHNFELDSRELNQTLGGAVFEAIPNVQVQMKSPDINLQVEIREEAAYLSYETIRGAGGLPVGTSGKGMLMLSGGLTHL
;
A
#
# COMPACT_ATOMS: atom_id res chain seq x y z
N MET A 1 21.18 9.57 6.33
CA MET A 1 21.09 8.81 5.05
C MET A 1 21.37 7.30 5.16
N ARG A 2 22.09 6.79 6.19
CA ARG A 2 22.44 5.36 6.29
C ARG A 2 21.23 4.41 6.46
N PHE A 3 20.19 4.82 7.19
CA PHE A 3 18.98 4.02 7.42
C PHE A 3 18.22 3.74 6.11
N ILE A 4 17.78 4.79 5.41
CA ILE A 4 16.94 4.70 4.21
C ILE A 4 17.66 3.90 3.12
N ASN A 5 18.93 4.19 2.88
CA ASN A 5 19.72 3.46 1.89
C ASN A 5 19.86 1.98 2.26
N LYS A 6 20.03 1.65 3.54
CA LYS A 6 20.14 0.25 3.96
C LYS A 6 18.83 -0.50 3.87
N LEU A 7 17.72 0.13 4.27
CA LEU A 7 16.38 -0.43 4.09
C LEU A 7 16.08 -0.68 2.62
N ARG A 8 16.33 0.31 1.75
CA ARG A 8 16.17 0.18 0.30
C ARG A 8 16.94 -1.01 -0.25
N ASN A 9 18.23 -1.14 0.09
CA ASN A 9 19.04 -2.24 -0.39
C ASN A 9 18.53 -3.59 0.12
N ASN A 10 18.15 -3.70 1.40
CA ASN A 10 17.59 -4.94 1.94
C ASN A 10 16.27 -5.32 1.24
N ILE A 11 15.42 -4.34 0.92
CA ILE A 11 14.19 -4.56 0.14
C ILE A 11 14.55 -5.05 -1.27
N SER A 12 15.48 -4.38 -1.96
CA SER A 12 15.92 -4.78 -3.29
C SER A 12 16.54 -6.17 -3.32
N ASP A 13 17.32 -6.54 -2.31
CA ASP A 13 17.93 -7.86 -2.19
C ASP A 13 16.86 -8.96 -2.04
N VAL A 14 15.89 -8.75 -1.14
CA VAL A 14 14.79 -9.70 -0.92
C VAL A 14 13.89 -9.82 -2.15
N LEU A 15 13.63 -8.72 -2.84
CA LEU A 15 12.78 -8.71 -4.04
C LEU A 15 13.52 -9.08 -5.33
N SER A 16 14.83 -9.33 -5.29
CA SER A 16 15.64 -9.65 -6.47
C SER A 16 15.20 -10.91 -7.21
N ILE A 17 14.51 -11.84 -6.52
CA ILE A 17 13.92 -13.04 -7.11
C ILE A 17 12.76 -12.72 -8.08
N TYR A 18 12.16 -11.53 -7.96
CA TYR A 18 11.10 -11.05 -8.84
C TYR A 18 11.70 -10.08 -9.88
N THR A 19 12.23 -10.62 -10.98
CA THR A 19 12.99 -9.86 -11.99
C THR A 19 12.26 -8.66 -12.59
N GLN A 20 10.93 -8.69 -12.59
CA GLN A 20 10.07 -7.63 -13.07
C GLN A 20 9.85 -6.52 -12.04
N VAL A 21 10.08 -6.79 -10.74
CA VAL A 21 9.82 -5.82 -9.68
C VAL A 21 10.91 -4.76 -9.65
N LYS A 22 10.51 -3.48 -9.71
CA LYS A 22 11.42 -2.34 -9.59
C LYS A 22 11.19 -1.62 -8.28
N VAL A 23 12.24 -1.46 -7.49
CA VAL A 23 12.17 -0.73 -6.21
C VAL A 23 12.75 0.67 -6.39
N THR A 24 11.98 1.69 -6.00
CA THR A 24 12.49 3.05 -5.82
C THR A 24 12.27 3.48 -4.38
N ALA A 25 13.16 4.31 -3.84
CA ALA A 25 12.96 4.89 -2.53
C ALA A 25 13.40 6.35 -2.55
N ASP A 26 12.57 7.20 -1.96
CA ASP A 26 12.88 8.58 -1.64
C ASP A 26 13.19 8.71 -0.13
N ARG A 27 13.23 9.93 0.40
CA ARG A 27 13.57 10.14 1.82
C ARG A 27 12.50 9.63 2.78
N ASP A 28 11.26 9.56 2.32
CA ASP A 28 10.09 9.36 3.18
C ASP A 28 9.39 8.02 2.90
N ARG A 29 9.54 7.45 1.70
CA ARG A 29 8.87 6.21 1.29
C ARG A 29 9.66 5.40 0.27
N ALA A 30 9.35 4.11 0.21
CA ALA A 30 9.77 3.20 -0.85
C ALA A 30 8.56 2.72 -1.64
N HIS A 31 8.71 2.60 -2.97
CA HIS A 31 7.73 2.04 -3.88
C HIS A 31 8.32 0.80 -4.56
N ALA A 32 7.56 -0.30 -4.55
CA ALA A 32 7.86 -1.49 -5.33
C ALA A 32 6.84 -1.60 -6.46
N TYR A 33 7.31 -1.39 -7.70
CA TYR A 33 6.50 -1.53 -8.90
C TYR A 33 6.48 -2.99 -9.33
N LEU A 34 5.31 -3.63 -9.30
CA LEU A 34 5.18 -5.06 -9.55
C LEU A 34 5.45 -5.45 -11.01
N ASN A 35 5.07 -4.61 -11.98
CA ASN A 35 5.23 -4.87 -13.42
C ASN A 35 4.78 -6.28 -13.85
N GLY A 36 3.65 -6.76 -13.31
CA GLY A 36 3.11 -8.10 -13.58
C GLY A 36 3.61 -9.22 -12.66
N ALA A 37 4.44 -8.92 -11.64
CA ALA A 37 4.69 -9.86 -10.55
C ALA A 37 3.42 -10.12 -9.74
N ASP A 38 3.33 -11.34 -9.22
CA ASP A 38 2.32 -11.69 -8.24
C ASP A 38 2.47 -10.85 -6.98
N TYR A 39 1.43 -10.08 -6.68
CA TYR A 39 1.34 -9.24 -5.49
C TYR A 39 1.49 -10.07 -4.21
N THR A 40 0.84 -11.23 -4.12
CA THR A 40 0.80 -12.02 -2.88
C THR A 40 2.18 -12.51 -2.50
N ALA A 41 2.93 -13.08 -3.45
CA ALA A 41 4.31 -13.51 -3.21
C ALA A 41 5.24 -12.35 -2.80
N VAL A 42 5.13 -11.20 -3.46
CA VAL A 42 5.92 -10.00 -3.14
C VAL A 42 5.58 -9.47 -1.75
N ALA A 43 4.30 -9.39 -1.40
CA ALA A 43 3.82 -8.93 -0.10
C ALA A 43 4.32 -9.84 1.04
N GLU A 44 4.26 -11.17 0.87
CA GLU A 44 4.80 -12.13 1.86
C GLU A 44 6.31 -11.95 2.06
N SER A 45 7.05 -11.69 0.98
CA SER A 45 8.50 -11.43 1.06
C SER A 45 8.79 -10.13 1.81
N LEU A 46 8.01 -9.07 1.58
CA LEU A 46 8.16 -7.78 2.24
C LEU A 46 7.89 -7.84 3.75
N LYS A 47 6.98 -8.70 4.21
CA LYS A 47 6.70 -8.89 5.65
C LYS A 47 7.93 -9.26 6.46
N GLN A 48 8.89 -9.97 5.83
CA GLN A 48 10.10 -10.46 6.50
C GLN A 48 11.23 -9.42 6.56
N VAL A 49 11.07 -8.25 5.93
CA VAL A 49 12.12 -7.22 5.89
C VAL A 49 12.08 -6.34 7.13
N PHE A 50 13.04 -6.52 8.04
CA PHE A 50 13.23 -5.62 9.17
C PHE A 50 13.50 -4.19 8.71
N GLY A 51 12.92 -3.23 9.44
CA GLY A 51 12.90 -1.81 9.11
C GLY A 51 11.64 -1.36 8.36
N ILE A 52 10.85 -2.28 7.78
CA ILE A 52 9.52 -1.94 7.26
C ILE A 52 8.54 -1.94 8.42
N GLN A 53 8.02 -0.75 8.75
CA GLN A 53 6.96 -0.63 9.75
C GLN A 53 5.62 -1.14 9.19
N ASN A 54 5.19 -0.56 8.06
CA ASN A 54 3.98 -0.93 7.35
C ASN A 54 4.19 -0.77 5.84
N PHE A 55 3.37 -1.46 5.05
CA PHE A 55 3.26 -1.25 3.61
C PHE A 55 1.83 -1.52 3.15
N SER A 56 1.49 -1.07 1.94
CA SER A 56 0.15 -1.19 1.38
C SER A 56 0.24 -1.52 -0.11
N PRO A 57 -0.68 -2.33 -0.67
CA PRO A 57 -0.90 -2.33 -2.11
C PRO A 57 -1.39 -0.93 -2.54
N VAL A 58 -0.85 -0.45 -3.66
CA VAL A 58 -1.20 0.88 -4.19
C VAL A 58 -1.43 0.79 -5.69
N TYR A 59 -2.58 1.24 -6.13
CA TYR A 59 -2.88 1.45 -7.55
C TYR A 59 -2.53 2.89 -7.91
N LYS A 60 -1.66 3.07 -8.91
CA LYS A 60 -1.33 4.39 -9.46
C LYS A 60 -2.13 4.58 -10.75
N VAL A 61 -3.03 5.56 -10.75
CA VAL A 61 -3.93 5.83 -11.88
C VAL A 61 -3.87 7.30 -12.27
N GLU A 62 -4.38 7.60 -13.46
CA GLU A 62 -4.50 8.97 -13.94
C GLU A 62 -5.44 9.79 -13.03
N LYS A 63 -5.10 11.07 -12.86
CA LYS A 63 -5.87 12.03 -12.05
C LYS A 63 -7.05 12.62 -12.82
N SER A 64 -7.94 11.77 -13.31
CA SER A 64 -9.25 12.15 -13.87
C SER A 64 -10.36 11.53 -13.01
N VAL A 65 -11.47 12.24 -12.86
CA VAL A 65 -12.62 11.72 -12.11
C VAL A 65 -13.17 10.44 -12.76
N GLU A 66 -13.21 10.36 -14.08
CA GLU A 66 -13.67 9.17 -14.81
C GLU A 66 -12.79 7.95 -14.51
N VAL A 67 -11.46 8.12 -14.59
CA VAL A 67 -10.49 7.05 -14.31
C VAL A 67 -10.56 6.64 -12.84
N LEU A 68 -10.76 7.59 -11.94
CA LEU A 68 -10.94 7.29 -10.51
C LEU A 68 -12.23 6.50 -10.27
N LYS A 69 -13.35 6.88 -10.89
CA LYS A 69 -14.62 6.13 -10.75
C LYS A 69 -14.45 4.69 -11.21
N SER A 70 -13.90 4.46 -12.40
CA SER A 70 -13.71 3.10 -12.93
C SER A 70 -12.75 2.28 -12.07
N SER A 71 -11.63 2.87 -11.63
CA SER A 71 -10.64 2.19 -10.79
C SER A 71 -11.22 1.82 -9.42
N VAL A 72 -11.98 2.73 -8.80
CA VAL A 72 -12.67 2.44 -7.52
C VAL A 72 -13.66 1.29 -7.69
N GLN A 73 -14.42 1.26 -8.79
CA GLN A 73 -15.38 0.19 -9.05
C GLN A 73 -14.70 -1.15 -9.24
N GLU A 74 -13.60 -1.21 -10.00
CA GLU A 74 -12.82 -2.42 -10.21
C GLU A 74 -12.25 -2.95 -8.89
N ILE A 75 -11.55 -2.10 -8.14
CA ILE A 75 -10.96 -2.47 -6.85
C ILE A 75 -12.04 -2.96 -5.87
N MET A 76 -13.16 -2.25 -5.77
CA MET A 76 -14.23 -2.62 -4.85
C MET A 76 -14.89 -3.95 -5.24
N ARG A 77 -15.04 -4.26 -6.52
CA ARG A 77 -15.58 -5.57 -6.96
C ARG A 77 -14.68 -6.73 -6.56
N ASP A 78 -13.36 -6.53 -6.59
CA ASP A 78 -12.40 -7.58 -6.25
C ASP A 78 -12.32 -7.85 -4.75
N ILE A 79 -12.45 -6.81 -3.92
CA ILE A 79 -12.25 -6.93 -2.47
C ILE A 79 -13.54 -7.05 -1.65
N TYR A 80 -14.68 -6.59 -2.20
CA TYR A 80 -15.95 -6.61 -1.48
C TYR A 80 -16.48 -8.04 -1.29
N LYS A 81 -16.98 -8.31 -0.09
CA LYS A 81 -17.77 -9.50 0.23
C LYS A 81 -19.11 -9.08 0.80
N GLU A 82 -20.15 -9.85 0.50
CA GLU A 82 -21.51 -9.53 0.94
C GLU A 82 -21.58 -9.34 2.46
N GLY A 83 -22.25 -8.26 2.88
CA GLY A 83 -22.34 -7.84 4.28
C GLY A 83 -21.21 -6.93 4.78
N MET A 84 -20.14 -6.70 3.99
CA MET A 84 -19.11 -5.74 4.36
C MET A 84 -19.60 -4.29 4.26
N THR A 85 -18.99 -3.43 5.06
CA THR A 85 -19.15 -1.99 5.03
C THR A 85 -17.94 -1.30 4.44
N PHE A 86 -18.12 -0.12 3.87
CA PHE A 86 -17.01 0.63 3.29
C PHE A 86 -17.01 2.12 3.65
N LYS A 87 -15.84 2.73 3.43
CA LYS A 87 -15.62 4.16 3.47
C LYS A 87 -14.63 4.56 2.39
N ILE A 88 -14.89 5.67 1.71
CA ILE A 88 -13.88 6.37 0.92
C ILE A 88 -13.22 7.44 1.80
N SER A 89 -11.89 7.47 1.80
CA SER A 89 -11.12 8.50 2.51
C SER A 89 -10.16 9.17 1.53
N SER A 90 -10.58 10.30 0.96
CA SER A 90 -9.72 11.06 0.05
C SER A 90 -8.81 12.05 0.77
N LYS A 91 -7.57 12.18 0.30
CA LYS A 91 -6.61 13.21 0.69
C LYS A 91 -6.07 13.89 -0.57
N ARG A 92 -6.05 15.22 -0.56
CA ARG A 92 -5.51 16.01 -1.67
C ARG A 92 -4.23 16.70 -1.24
N SER A 93 -3.12 16.33 -1.86
CA SER A 93 -1.89 17.12 -1.83
C SER A 93 -1.85 18.11 -2.99
N ASP A 94 -2.51 17.79 -4.10
CA ASP A 94 -2.72 18.71 -5.21
C ASP A 94 -4.00 19.55 -5.01
N HIS A 95 -3.80 20.84 -4.73
CA HIS A 95 -4.89 21.80 -4.52
C HIS A 95 -5.50 22.33 -5.83
N ASN A 96 -4.92 22.02 -6.99
CA ASN A 96 -5.46 22.40 -8.30
C ASN A 96 -6.44 21.39 -8.88
N PHE A 97 -6.58 20.21 -8.25
CA PHE A 97 -7.56 19.21 -8.66
C PHE A 97 -9.00 19.74 -8.55
N GLU A 98 -9.84 19.36 -9.53
CA GLU A 98 -11.16 19.95 -9.76
C GLU A 98 -12.17 19.74 -8.62
N LEU A 99 -12.15 18.59 -7.93
CA LEU A 99 -13.09 18.27 -6.84
C LEU A 99 -12.41 18.39 -5.47
N ASP A 100 -13.05 19.03 -4.50
CA ASP A 100 -12.60 19.02 -3.11
C ASP A 100 -12.66 17.60 -2.49
N SER A 101 -12.02 17.40 -1.33
CA SER A 101 -12.01 16.07 -0.70
C SER A 101 -13.42 15.55 -0.36
N ARG A 102 -14.36 16.44 0.00
CA ARG A 102 -15.73 16.05 0.33
C ARG A 102 -16.48 15.64 -0.93
N GLU A 103 -16.38 16.42 -1.99
CA GLU A 103 -16.95 16.14 -3.31
C GLU A 103 -16.37 14.86 -3.88
N LEU A 104 -15.05 14.66 -3.79
CA LEU A 104 -14.39 13.45 -4.25
C LEU A 104 -14.88 12.21 -3.48
N ASN A 105 -15.00 12.30 -2.15
CA ASN A 105 -15.57 11.20 -1.35
C ASN A 105 -17.01 10.86 -1.77
N GLN A 106 -17.84 11.87 -2.05
CA GLN A 106 -19.22 11.67 -2.49
C GLN A 106 -19.29 11.05 -3.88
N THR A 107 -18.53 11.59 -4.84
CA THR A 107 -18.47 11.11 -6.22
C THR A 107 -17.99 9.66 -6.30
N LEU A 108 -16.91 9.32 -5.58
CA LEU A 108 -16.38 7.96 -5.57
C LEU A 108 -17.26 7.02 -4.75
N GLY A 109 -17.87 7.49 -3.66
CA GLY A 109 -18.87 6.72 -2.92
C GLY A 109 -20.07 6.34 -3.79
N GLY A 110 -20.57 7.29 -4.60
CA GLY A 110 -21.60 7.04 -5.60
C GLY A 110 -21.17 5.99 -6.63
N ALA A 111 -19.92 6.05 -7.10
CA ALA A 111 -19.38 5.05 -8.02
C ALA A 111 -19.38 3.64 -7.41
N VAL A 112 -19.10 3.49 -6.11
CA VAL A 112 -19.20 2.20 -5.42
C VAL A 112 -20.64 1.69 -5.41
N PHE A 113 -21.62 2.55 -5.11
CA PHE A 113 -23.04 2.15 -5.14
C PHE A 113 -23.51 1.74 -6.54
N GLU A 114 -23.05 2.43 -7.59
CA GLU A 114 -23.32 2.06 -8.98
C GLU A 114 -22.80 0.64 -9.31
N ALA A 115 -21.65 0.25 -8.75
CA ALA A 115 -21.06 -1.07 -8.99
C ALA A 115 -21.57 -2.17 -8.04
N ILE A 116 -21.95 -1.82 -6.81
CA ILE A 116 -22.36 -2.75 -5.74
C ILE A 116 -23.60 -2.17 -5.04
N PRO A 117 -24.82 -2.41 -5.55
CA PRO A 117 -26.03 -1.74 -5.07
C PRO A 117 -26.36 -1.97 -3.58
N ASN A 118 -25.97 -3.11 -3.01
CA ASN A 118 -26.31 -3.52 -1.63
C ASN A 118 -25.21 -3.17 -0.60
N VAL A 119 -24.16 -2.47 -1.00
CA VAL A 119 -23.06 -2.10 -0.11
C VAL A 119 -23.53 -1.09 0.95
N GLN A 120 -22.97 -1.14 2.16
CA GLN A 120 -23.29 -0.17 3.22
C GLN A 120 -22.10 0.74 3.54
N VAL A 121 -22.37 2.04 3.70
CA VAL A 121 -21.35 3.01 4.11
C VAL A 121 -21.25 3.05 5.63
N GLN A 122 -20.02 2.98 6.16
CA GLN A 122 -19.76 3.10 7.59
C GLN A 122 -18.59 4.05 7.88
N MET A 123 -18.85 5.15 8.58
CA MET A 123 -17.84 6.19 8.81
C MET A 123 -16.83 5.85 9.92
N LYS A 124 -17.24 5.01 10.87
CA LYS A 124 -16.46 4.59 12.04
C LYS A 124 -16.23 3.08 11.98
N SER A 125 -14.96 2.67 11.95
CA SER A 125 -14.56 1.25 11.83
C SER A 125 -15.22 0.53 10.65
N PRO A 126 -15.04 1.01 9.39
CA PRO A 126 -15.48 0.27 8.21
C PRO A 126 -14.67 -1.01 8.03
N ASP A 127 -15.25 -2.02 7.38
CA ASP A 127 -14.51 -3.22 6.98
C ASP A 127 -13.50 -2.90 5.86
N ILE A 128 -13.89 -2.03 4.93
CA ILE A 128 -13.05 -1.57 3.82
C ILE A 128 -12.88 -0.05 3.89
N ASN A 129 -11.65 0.43 4.00
CA ASN A 129 -11.35 1.86 3.87
C ASN A 129 -10.49 2.12 2.63
N LEU A 130 -11.14 2.47 1.52
CA LEU A 130 -10.44 2.81 0.30
C LEU A 130 -9.94 4.26 0.38
N GLN A 131 -8.64 4.39 0.58
CA GLN A 131 -7.94 5.66 0.64
C GLN A 131 -7.56 6.11 -0.76
N VAL A 132 -7.84 7.37 -1.08
CA VAL A 132 -7.57 7.98 -2.38
C VAL A 132 -6.69 9.20 -2.17
N GLU A 133 -5.42 9.13 -2.55
CA GLU A 133 -4.49 10.26 -2.43
C GLU A 133 -4.24 10.89 -3.80
N ILE A 134 -4.67 12.14 -3.97
CA ILE A 134 -4.43 12.93 -5.18
C ILE A 134 -3.13 13.72 -5.02
N ARG A 135 -2.13 13.43 -5.85
CA ARG A 135 -0.83 14.10 -5.89
C ARG A 135 -0.64 14.82 -7.21
N GLU A 136 0.44 15.59 -7.35
CA GLU A 136 0.74 16.36 -8.57
C GLU A 136 0.93 15.46 -9.80
N GLU A 137 1.48 14.26 -9.62
CA GLU A 137 1.82 13.36 -10.72
C GLU A 137 0.74 12.33 -11.06
N ALA A 138 -0.07 11.91 -10.09
CA ALA A 138 -1.05 10.83 -10.24
C ALA A 138 -2.00 10.76 -9.05
N ALA A 139 -3.01 9.88 -9.16
CA ALA A 139 -3.81 9.45 -8.03
C ALA A 139 -3.38 8.06 -7.54
N TYR A 140 -3.41 7.87 -6.23
CA TYR A 140 -2.98 6.63 -5.57
C TYR A 140 -4.13 6.06 -4.74
N LEU A 141 -4.54 4.83 -5.02
CA LEU A 141 -5.62 4.15 -4.31
C LEU A 141 -5.05 2.99 -3.49
N SER A 142 -5.47 2.86 -2.23
CA SER A 142 -5.06 1.77 -1.34
C SER A 142 -6.17 1.43 -0.36
N TYR A 143 -6.35 0.16 -0.03
CA TYR A 143 -7.47 -0.30 0.80
C TYR A 143 -7.05 -1.04 2.08
N GLU A 144 -5.78 -1.41 2.21
CA GLU A 144 -5.27 -2.10 3.37
C GLU A 144 -3.88 -1.60 3.77
N THR A 145 -3.52 -1.81 5.03
CA THR A 145 -2.19 -1.54 5.56
C THR A 145 -1.69 -2.79 6.25
N ILE A 146 -0.62 -3.35 5.71
CA ILE A 146 0.01 -4.58 6.16
C ILE A 146 1.17 -4.21 7.08
N ARG A 147 1.22 -4.83 8.26
CA ARG A 147 2.35 -4.67 9.18
C ARG A 147 3.55 -5.43 8.65
N GLY A 148 4.70 -4.75 8.60
CA GLY A 148 5.99 -5.40 8.34
C GLY A 148 6.63 -5.92 9.64
N ALA A 149 7.85 -6.43 9.54
CA ALA A 149 8.63 -6.90 10.69
C ALA A 149 8.97 -5.79 11.70
N GLY A 150 8.89 -4.52 11.31
CA GLY A 150 9.26 -3.39 12.16
C GLY A 150 10.75 -3.39 12.51
N GLY A 151 11.10 -2.75 13.62
CA GLY A 151 12.50 -2.68 14.08
C GLY A 151 13.39 -1.82 13.17
N LEU A 152 14.69 -2.15 13.15
CA LEU A 152 15.70 -1.43 12.37
C LEU A 152 16.17 -2.29 11.18
N PRO A 153 16.49 -1.68 10.02
CA PRO A 153 17.06 -2.40 8.90
C PRO A 153 18.34 -3.13 9.32
N VAL A 154 18.42 -4.42 9.01
CA VAL A 154 19.59 -5.24 9.34
C VAL A 154 20.88 -4.56 8.86
N GLY A 155 21.86 -4.40 9.74
CA GLY A 155 23.15 -3.76 9.45
C GLY A 155 23.23 -2.25 9.73
N THR A 156 22.16 -1.61 10.23
CA THR A 156 22.25 -0.21 10.70
C THR A 156 22.89 -0.08 12.08
N SER A 157 22.77 -1.11 12.94
CA SER A 157 23.21 -1.05 14.36
C SER A 157 24.58 -1.72 14.63
N GLY A 158 25.41 -1.91 13.59
CA GLY A 158 26.70 -2.60 13.72
C GLY A 158 26.63 -4.09 13.37
N LYS A 159 27.69 -4.83 13.67
CA LYS A 159 27.79 -6.29 13.45
C LYS A 159 28.00 -6.98 14.81
N GLY A 160 27.22 -8.02 15.08
CA GLY A 160 27.39 -8.91 16.22
C GLY A 160 27.69 -10.33 15.74
N MET A 161 28.38 -11.12 16.57
CA MET A 161 28.64 -12.54 16.30
C MET A 161 27.63 -13.39 17.07
N LEU A 162 26.86 -14.21 16.35
CA LEU A 162 25.95 -15.19 16.95
C LEU A 162 26.58 -16.58 16.84
N MET A 163 26.77 -17.24 17.98
CA MET A 163 27.24 -18.64 18.02
C MET A 163 26.02 -19.57 17.92
N LEU A 164 25.80 -20.15 16.74
CA LEU A 164 24.73 -21.12 16.51
C LEU A 164 25.21 -22.52 16.94
N SER A 165 24.82 -22.97 18.14
CA SER A 165 24.93 -24.37 18.56
C SER A 165 23.57 -25.05 18.39
N GLY A 166 23.53 -26.31 17.95
CA GLY A 166 22.31 -27.04 17.55
C GLY A 166 21.27 -27.33 18.65
N GLY A 167 21.27 -26.57 19.75
CA GLY A 167 20.17 -26.56 20.72
C GLY A 167 19.01 -25.73 20.20
N LEU A 168 17.79 -26.24 20.37
CA LEU A 168 16.52 -25.64 19.90
C LEU A 168 16.14 -24.32 20.60
N THR A 169 17.07 -23.65 21.28
CA THR A 169 16.79 -22.40 22.00
C THR A 169 17.93 -21.43 21.77
N HIS A 170 17.88 -20.75 20.64
CA HIS A 170 18.58 -19.48 20.42
C HIS A 170 17.61 -18.53 19.69
N LEU A 171 17.10 -17.57 20.47
CA LEU A 171 16.21 -16.44 20.13
C LEU A 171 14.70 -16.73 20.08
#